data_AF-A0A661RCJ5-F1
#
_entry.id   AF-A0A661RCJ5-F1
#
_cell.length_a   1.000
_cell.length_b   1.000
_cell.length_c   1.000
_cell.angle_alpha   90.00
_cell.angle_beta   90.00
_cell.angle_gamma   90.00
#
_symmetry.space_group_name_H-M   'P 1'
#
loop_
_entity.id
_entity.type
_entity.pdbx_description
1 polymer ?
#
loop_
_entity_poly.entity_id
_entity_poly.type
_entity_poly.pdbx_seq_one_letter_code
_entity_poly.pdbx_strand_id
1 'polypeptide(L)'
;MILKRVISLVTIVALTPLCALSAFAAQPSRVAIIPFKIHADRDISFLRDGIVDMLTTRLSWEDKVVVIEREVTEAALTNLAGPMNEKAARHLGSLLHADYVLFGSLTIFGESVSIDAKMIDVHGVKPPVTIFTQSHGMDTVIPKINLFAADINKKIFGRVLRVARQEPQPYSQQPASPGIYAHPEKLLGELGAGTSDTSDLNPDFIVASGGRKTTGFWKSRNFPLYIKAMALGDVDGDGKQEVVFVTSNRIFVYRNVNRRFVKLKEIAGKSTYNFLSVDVADINDNGKAEIFITNVDTRRNSLDSFVLEWENGNLIPITKNDAWYYRVLELPMRGVILLGQRRGISEAFLPGIYKLAWQNGKYESVETLQVPDGINIYAFTLADVMNNGGELLVAFTQDDYLEILSKSGSKEWKSDEHYGGSLKYLDTKSEPGDSEKERIFLPQRIFVKDLDRDGKNEVIVIKNHAAASRLFKRFRQYTSSEIVSLAWDGLGLALNWKTRKIHGYVSDMAIGDFDNDGQQELIASVVMSKGESFFQKGKSAIIGYDLTTSKQ
;
A
#
# COMPACT_ATOMS: atom_id res chain seq x y z
N MET A 1 -84.70 45.94 -41.93
CA MET A 1 -85.29 46.48 -40.69
C MET A 1 -84.37 46.11 -39.53
N ILE A 2 -84.06 47.11 -38.75
CA ILE A 2 -83.07 47.19 -37.66
C ILE A 2 -83.30 46.13 -36.58
N LEU A 3 -82.25 45.44 -36.11
CA LEU A 3 -82.07 45.22 -34.66
C LEU A 3 -80.63 44.83 -34.26
N LYS A 4 -80.04 45.68 -33.40
CA LYS A 4 -78.84 45.41 -32.62
C LYS A 4 -79.07 44.24 -31.65
N ARG A 5 -78.04 43.43 -31.36
CA ARG A 5 -77.67 43.10 -29.97
C ARG A 5 -76.31 42.39 -29.86
N VAL A 6 -75.59 42.86 -28.86
CA VAL A 6 -74.27 42.49 -28.34
C VAL A 6 -74.28 41.03 -27.89
N ILE A 7 -73.23 40.26 -28.20
CA ILE A 7 -72.92 39.01 -27.50
C ILE A 7 -71.47 39.07 -27.01
N SER A 8 -71.38 39.04 -25.69
CA SER A 8 -70.17 39.10 -24.87
C SER A 8 -69.41 37.77 -24.94
N LEU A 9 -68.09 37.87 -25.01
CA LEU A 9 -67.12 36.80 -24.92
C LEU A 9 -67.23 36.12 -23.53
N VAL A 10 -67.66 34.86 -23.48
CA VAL A 10 -67.60 34.01 -22.28
C VAL A 10 -66.52 32.96 -22.51
N THR A 11 -65.37 33.17 -21.87
CA THR A 11 -64.25 32.24 -21.82
C THR A 11 -64.62 31.09 -20.87
N ILE A 12 -64.78 29.89 -21.42
CA ILE A 12 -64.99 28.65 -20.67
C ILE A 12 -63.65 28.28 -19.99
N VAL A 13 -63.60 28.44 -18.66
CA VAL A 13 -62.55 27.87 -17.81
C VAL A 13 -62.92 26.40 -17.57
N ALA A 14 -62.25 25.50 -18.27
CA ALA A 14 -62.31 24.07 -18.00
C ALA A 14 -61.52 23.76 -16.72
N LEU A 15 -62.26 23.55 -15.62
CA LEU A 15 -61.74 23.09 -14.34
C LEU A 15 -61.36 21.60 -14.45
N THR A 16 -60.08 21.33 -14.68
CA THR A 16 -59.52 19.98 -14.56
C THR A 16 -59.09 19.76 -13.09
N PRO A 17 -59.48 18.65 -12.43
CA PRO A 17 -58.99 18.35 -11.10
C PRO A 17 -57.54 17.86 -11.24
N LEU A 18 -56.61 18.69 -10.79
CA LEU A 18 -55.21 18.35 -10.65
C LEU A 18 -55.08 17.32 -9.51
N CYS A 19 -55.17 16.04 -9.83
CA CYS A 19 -54.72 14.98 -8.93
C CYS A 19 -53.21 15.16 -8.72
N ALA A 20 -52.86 15.78 -7.59
CA ALA A 20 -51.51 15.73 -7.05
C ALA A 20 -51.21 14.26 -6.69
N LEU A 21 -50.60 13.54 -7.63
CA LEU A 21 -49.84 12.35 -7.31
C LEU A 21 -48.69 12.81 -6.40
N SER A 22 -48.92 12.77 -5.09
CA SER A 22 -47.83 12.73 -4.12
C SER A 22 -47.03 11.47 -4.47
N ALA A 23 -45.93 11.65 -5.19
CA ALA A 23 -44.89 10.65 -5.27
C ALA A 23 -44.37 10.48 -3.84
N PHE A 24 -44.88 9.48 -3.13
CA PHE A 24 -44.23 8.97 -1.93
C PHE A 24 -42.84 8.50 -2.38
N ALA A 25 -41.83 9.35 -2.19
CA ALA A 25 -40.45 8.90 -2.22
C ALA A 25 -40.35 7.78 -1.18
N ALA A 26 -40.08 6.55 -1.63
CA ALA A 26 -39.93 5.42 -0.75
C ALA A 26 -38.85 5.75 0.29
N GLN A 27 -39.21 5.74 1.57
CA GLN A 27 -38.24 6.02 2.63
C GLN A 27 -37.09 5.01 2.55
N PRO A 28 -35.83 5.46 2.71
CA PRO A 28 -34.68 4.58 2.61
C PRO A 28 -34.74 3.49 3.68
N SER A 29 -34.43 2.26 3.29
CA SER A 29 -34.41 1.12 4.21
C SER A 29 -33.31 1.31 5.25
N ARG A 30 -33.64 1.12 6.53
CA ARG A 30 -32.70 1.28 7.65
C ARG A 30 -32.08 -0.06 8.02
N VAL A 31 -30.75 -0.12 8.10
CA VAL A 31 -30.00 -1.36 8.40
C VAL A 31 -29.16 -1.18 9.66
N ALA A 32 -29.38 -2.03 10.68
CA ALA A 32 -28.49 -2.12 11.84
C ALA A 32 -27.46 -3.23 11.63
N ILE A 33 -26.18 -2.94 11.87
CA ILE A 33 -25.10 -3.93 11.78
C ILE A 33 -24.55 -4.15 13.18
N ILE A 34 -24.75 -5.37 13.70
CA ILE A 34 -24.24 -5.76 15.01
C ILE A 34 -22.76 -6.17 14.86
N PRO A 35 -21.87 -5.70 15.76
CA PRO A 35 -20.49 -6.16 15.77
C PRO A 35 -20.41 -7.69 15.84
N PHE A 36 -19.64 -8.27 14.92
CA PHE A 36 -19.52 -9.73 14.81
C PHE A 36 -18.88 -10.30 16.07
N LYS A 37 -19.42 -11.43 16.54
CA LYS A 37 -18.81 -12.15 17.67
C LYS A 37 -17.57 -12.88 17.16
N ILE A 38 -16.42 -12.62 17.77
CA ILE A 38 -15.17 -13.24 17.35
C ILE A 38 -14.75 -14.32 18.34
N HIS A 39 -14.50 -15.52 17.83
CA HIS A 39 -14.00 -16.68 18.56
C HIS A 39 -12.59 -17.00 18.05
N ALA A 40 -11.56 -16.58 18.78
CA ALA A 40 -10.17 -16.80 18.41
C ALA A 40 -9.26 -16.89 19.65
N ASP A 41 -8.13 -17.58 19.49
CA ASP A 41 -7.12 -17.75 20.56
C ASP A 41 -6.28 -16.48 20.82
N ARG A 42 -6.48 -15.43 20.03
CA ARG A 42 -5.76 -14.15 20.12
C ARG A 42 -6.74 -12.99 19.98
N ASP A 43 -6.41 -11.85 20.60
CA ASP A 43 -7.20 -10.63 20.44
C ASP A 43 -7.06 -10.09 19.01
N ILE A 44 -8.19 -10.06 18.32
CA ILE A 44 -8.35 -9.60 16.94
C ILE A 44 -9.56 -8.66 16.83
N SER A 45 -9.80 -7.88 17.89
CA SER A 45 -10.87 -6.89 17.94
C SER A 45 -10.87 -5.92 16.75
N PHE A 46 -9.69 -5.65 16.15
CA PHE A 46 -9.57 -4.87 14.92
C PHE A 46 -10.36 -5.45 13.73
N LEU A 47 -10.49 -6.77 13.65
CA LEU A 47 -11.19 -7.45 12.56
C LEU A 47 -12.70 -7.33 12.72
N ARG A 48 -13.20 -7.35 13.96
CA ARG A 48 -14.61 -7.09 14.26
C ARG A 48 -15.01 -5.72 13.74
N ASP A 49 -14.23 -4.70 14.08
CA ASP A 49 -14.53 -3.31 13.75
C ASP A 49 -14.39 -3.08 12.23
N GLY A 50 -13.36 -3.66 11.60
CA GLY A 50 -13.17 -3.59 10.15
C GLY A 50 -14.26 -4.28 9.33
N ILE A 51 -14.82 -5.39 9.83
CA ILE A 51 -15.97 -6.06 9.18
C ILE A 51 -17.20 -5.14 9.21
N VAL A 52 -17.47 -4.48 10.34
CA VAL A 52 -18.60 -3.54 10.47
C VAL A 52 -18.43 -2.39 9.48
N ASP A 53 -17.26 -1.74 9.43
CA ASP A 53 -17.02 -0.63 8.49
C ASP A 53 -17.21 -1.03 7.03
N MET A 54 -16.71 -2.21 6.67
CA MET A 54 -16.83 -2.70 5.31
C MET A 54 -18.27 -3.01 4.93
N LEU A 55 -19.04 -3.61 5.84
CA LEU A 55 -20.46 -3.86 5.62
C LEU A 55 -21.26 -2.57 5.56
N THR A 56 -20.98 -1.59 6.44
CA THR A 56 -21.57 -0.25 6.39
C THR A 56 -21.37 0.38 5.02
N THR A 57 -20.13 0.42 4.54
CA THR A 57 -19.80 1.02 3.24
C THR A 57 -20.51 0.33 2.08
N ARG A 58 -20.56 -1.01 2.08
CA ARG A 58 -21.12 -1.79 0.96
C ARG A 58 -22.64 -1.85 0.95
N LEU A 59 -23.29 -1.73 2.10
CA LEU A 59 -24.74 -1.76 2.21
C LEU A 59 -25.35 -0.38 2.04
N SER A 60 -24.64 0.69 2.41
CA SER A 60 -25.08 2.07 2.19
C SER A 60 -25.35 2.35 0.71
N TRP A 61 -26.51 2.93 0.45
CA TRP A 61 -26.94 3.34 -0.89
C TRP A 61 -27.71 4.64 -0.77
N GLU A 62 -27.17 5.69 -1.39
CA GLU A 62 -27.78 7.02 -1.44
C GLU A 62 -29.28 6.95 -1.76
N ASP A 63 -30.08 7.64 -0.94
CA ASP A 63 -31.53 7.71 -0.97
C ASP A 63 -32.32 6.39 -0.84
N LYS A 64 -31.64 5.25 -0.63
CA LYS A 64 -32.29 3.92 -0.63
C LYS A 64 -31.95 3.03 0.55
N VAL A 65 -30.73 3.09 1.08
CA VAL A 65 -30.29 2.29 2.23
C VAL A 65 -29.44 3.14 3.15
N VAL A 66 -29.90 3.32 4.38
CA VAL A 66 -29.19 4.02 5.46
C VAL A 66 -28.76 3.01 6.50
N VAL A 67 -27.46 2.92 6.75
CA VAL A 67 -26.92 2.10 7.82
C VAL A 67 -26.91 2.91 9.11
N ILE A 68 -27.43 2.34 10.20
CA ILE A 68 -27.49 2.98 11.51
C ILE A 68 -26.08 3.09 12.09
N GLU A 69 -25.79 4.23 12.73
CA GLU A 69 -24.50 4.50 13.37
C GLU A 69 -24.12 3.40 14.37
N ARG A 70 -22.82 3.11 14.43
CA ARG A 70 -22.27 2.01 15.21
C ARG A 70 -22.52 2.23 16.70
N GLU A 71 -22.27 3.43 17.18
CA GLU A 71 -22.38 3.84 18.57
C GLU A 71 -23.81 3.65 19.09
N VAL A 72 -24.80 3.97 18.25
CA VAL A 72 -26.22 3.79 18.55
C VAL A 72 -26.59 2.30 18.61
N THR A 73 -26.06 1.50 17.68
CA THR A 73 -26.30 0.05 17.64
C THR A 73 -25.65 -0.66 18.83
N GLU A 74 -24.43 -0.27 19.20
CA GLU A 74 -23.69 -0.80 20.35
C GLU A 74 -24.36 -0.43 21.68
N ALA A 75 -24.80 0.81 21.84
CA ALA A 75 -25.55 1.25 23.02
C ALA A 75 -26.84 0.43 23.21
N ALA A 76 -27.60 0.19 22.13
CA ALA A 76 -28.80 -0.65 22.18
C ALA A 76 -28.48 -2.13 22.48
N LEU A 77 -27.30 -2.62 22.07
CA LEU A 77 -26.85 -3.98 22.36
C LEU A 77 -26.54 -4.20 23.85
N THR A 78 -26.03 -3.19 24.57
CA THR A 78 -25.71 -3.32 26.01
C THR A 78 -26.92 -3.64 26.89
N ASN A 79 -28.13 -3.31 26.42
CA ASN A 79 -29.38 -3.56 27.14
C ASN A 79 -30.01 -4.93 26.84
N LEU A 80 -29.36 -5.74 25.99
CA LEU A 80 -29.83 -7.06 25.58
C LEU A 80 -28.99 -8.17 26.24
N ALA A 81 -29.62 -8.93 27.14
CA ALA A 81 -28.99 -10.08 27.77
C ALA A 81 -29.27 -11.38 26.98
N GLY A 82 -28.21 -12.12 26.62
CA GLY A 82 -28.30 -13.44 25.98
C GLY A 82 -27.64 -13.52 24.59
N PRO A 83 -27.56 -14.73 24.00
CA PRO A 83 -26.95 -14.92 22.69
C PRO A 83 -27.77 -14.27 21.57
N MET A 84 -27.10 -13.64 20.61
CA MET A 84 -27.75 -13.06 19.45
C MET A 84 -28.41 -14.15 18.59
N ASN A 85 -29.72 -14.08 18.43
CA ASN A 85 -30.54 -14.99 17.63
C ASN A 85 -31.61 -14.19 16.86
N GLU A 86 -32.41 -14.82 16.01
CA GLU A 86 -33.38 -14.10 15.17
C GLU A 86 -34.41 -13.30 15.98
N LYS A 87 -34.86 -13.83 17.13
CA LYS A 87 -35.83 -13.16 18.01
C LYS A 87 -35.21 -11.91 18.64
N ALA A 88 -33.97 -12.02 19.14
CA ALA A 88 -33.21 -10.91 19.68
C ALA A 88 -32.89 -9.85 18.61
N ALA A 89 -32.54 -10.29 17.40
CA ALA A 89 -32.28 -9.40 16.27
C ALA A 89 -33.52 -8.61 15.84
N ARG A 90 -34.71 -9.24 15.77
CA ARG A 90 -35.98 -8.53 15.49
C ARG A 90 -36.31 -7.52 16.58
N HIS A 91 -36.12 -7.90 17.84
CA HIS A 91 -36.36 -7.00 18.97
C HIS A 91 -35.43 -5.79 18.95
N LEU A 92 -34.13 -6.01 18.75
CA LEU A 92 -33.14 -4.93 18.61
C LEU A 92 -33.44 -4.04 17.41
N GLY A 93 -33.83 -4.63 16.28
CA GLY A 93 -34.23 -3.89 15.09
C GLY A 93 -35.44 -2.99 15.34
N SER A 94 -36.43 -3.47 16.10
CA SER A 94 -37.59 -2.65 16.50
C SER A 94 -37.20 -1.49 17.41
N LEU A 95 -36.25 -1.69 18.34
CA LEU A 95 -35.72 -0.63 19.21
C LEU A 95 -34.96 0.45 18.43
N LEU A 96 -34.21 0.04 17.40
CA LEU A 96 -33.40 0.94 16.58
C LEU A 96 -34.17 1.56 15.40
N HIS A 97 -35.46 1.24 15.26
CA HIS A 97 -36.25 1.55 14.07
C HIS A 97 -35.54 1.12 12.77
N ALA A 98 -34.93 -0.07 12.78
CA ALA A 98 -34.30 -0.68 11.63
C ALA A 98 -35.30 -1.59 10.89
N ASP A 99 -35.22 -1.60 9.57
CA ASP A 99 -35.97 -2.56 8.73
C ASP A 99 -35.23 -3.89 8.61
N TYR A 100 -33.90 -3.86 8.71
CA TYR A 100 -33.08 -5.06 8.69
C TYR A 100 -32.00 -5.03 9.77
N VAL A 101 -31.67 -6.20 10.30
CA VAL A 101 -30.58 -6.40 11.26
C VAL A 101 -29.63 -7.46 10.74
N LEU A 102 -28.34 -7.11 10.67
CA LEU A 102 -27.25 -7.99 10.27
C LEU A 102 -26.41 -8.37 11.48
N PHE A 103 -26.23 -9.65 11.73
CA PHE A 103 -25.38 -10.16 12.80
C PHE A 103 -24.67 -11.46 12.39
N GLY A 104 -23.60 -11.80 13.10
CA GLY A 104 -22.84 -13.01 12.80
C GLY A 104 -21.71 -13.29 13.79
N SER A 105 -20.99 -14.37 13.52
CA SER A 105 -19.78 -14.77 14.23
C SER A 105 -18.67 -15.14 13.26
N LEU A 106 -17.44 -14.90 13.70
CA LEU A 106 -16.22 -15.34 13.06
C LEU A 106 -15.48 -16.27 14.02
N THR A 107 -15.21 -17.50 13.59
CA THR A 107 -14.44 -18.47 14.37
C THR A 107 -13.14 -18.77 13.69
N ILE A 108 -12.02 -18.66 14.42
CA ILE A 108 -10.67 -18.92 13.93
C ILE A 108 -10.04 -19.99 14.80
N PHE A 109 -9.61 -21.08 14.17
CA PHE A 109 -8.96 -22.20 14.83
C PHE A 109 -7.80 -22.70 13.98
N GLY A 110 -6.58 -22.53 14.46
CA GLY A 110 -5.36 -22.83 13.68
C GLY A 110 -5.30 -22.00 12.40
N GLU A 111 -5.24 -22.68 11.25
CA GLU A 111 -5.25 -22.05 9.92
C GLU A 111 -6.65 -21.99 9.30
N SER A 112 -7.70 -22.46 9.99
CA SER A 112 -9.08 -22.44 9.49
C SER A 112 -9.85 -21.23 10.02
N VAL A 113 -10.63 -20.60 9.15
CA VAL A 113 -11.55 -19.52 9.49
C VAL A 113 -12.96 -19.89 9.03
N SER A 114 -13.95 -19.66 9.89
CA SER A 114 -15.35 -19.87 9.60
C SER A 114 -16.14 -18.59 9.89
N ILE A 115 -17.04 -18.23 8.97
CA ILE A 115 -17.94 -17.08 9.09
C ILE A 115 -19.38 -17.61 9.01
N ASP A 116 -20.15 -17.24 10.02
CA ASP A 116 -21.60 -17.44 10.09
C ASP A 116 -22.25 -16.06 10.17
N ALA A 117 -23.07 -15.67 9.21
CA ALA A 117 -23.78 -14.39 9.27
C ALA A 117 -25.21 -14.48 8.75
N LYS A 118 -26.08 -13.63 9.29
CA LYS A 118 -27.51 -13.64 9.00
C LYS A 118 -28.06 -12.22 8.97
N MET A 119 -28.80 -11.91 7.91
CA MET A 119 -29.56 -10.68 7.78
C MET A 119 -31.04 -10.99 7.94
N ILE A 120 -31.67 -10.32 8.91
CA ILE A 120 -33.06 -10.50 9.30
C ILE A 120 -33.86 -9.27 8.89
N ASP A 121 -34.95 -9.48 8.16
CA ASP A 121 -36.02 -8.49 8.01
C ASP A 121 -36.79 -8.41 9.32
N VAL A 122 -36.82 -7.24 9.96
CA VAL A 122 -37.44 -7.00 11.26
C VAL A 122 -38.95 -7.23 11.21
N HIS A 123 -39.59 -6.86 10.09
CA HIS A 123 -41.04 -6.98 9.87
C HIS A 123 -41.47 -8.41 9.51
N GLY A 124 -40.52 -9.28 9.16
CA GLY A 124 -40.76 -10.70 8.90
C GLY A 124 -41.44 -10.99 7.56
N VAL A 125 -41.39 -10.04 6.63
CA VAL A 125 -41.97 -10.18 5.29
C VAL A 125 -41.05 -11.02 4.39
N LYS A 126 -39.72 -10.88 4.54
CA LYS A 126 -38.71 -11.60 3.76
C LYS A 126 -38.00 -12.66 4.61
N PRO A 127 -37.64 -13.81 4.02
CA PRO A 127 -36.86 -14.84 4.71
C PRO A 127 -35.45 -14.33 5.04
N PRO A 128 -34.83 -14.84 6.14
CA PRO A 128 -33.45 -14.53 6.48
C PRO A 128 -32.47 -14.84 5.35
N VAL A 129 -31.57 -13.90 5.05
CA VAL A 129 -30.42 -14.18 4.19
C VAL A 129 -29.29 -14.68 5.08
N THR A 130 -28.89 -15.94 4.88
CA THR A 130 -27.84 -16.58 5.70
C THR A 130 -26.63 -16.90 4.85
N ILE A 131 -25.44 -16.75 5.42
CA ILE A 131 -24.19 -17.22 4.85
C ILE A 131 -23.45 -18.08 5.87
N PHE A 132 -22.93 -19.19 5.40
CA PHE A 132 -21.94 -19.99 6.08
C PHE A 132 -20.76 -20.18 5.12
N THR A 133 -19.54 -19.89 5.57
CA THR A 133 -18.36 -20.21 4.80
C THR A 133 -17.23 -20.63 5.72
N GLN A 134 -16.44 -21.58 5.25
CA GLN A 134 -15.22 -22.04 5.88
C GLN A 134 -14.10 -21.95 4.86
N SER A 135 -12.94 -21.49 5.30
CA SER A 135 -11.79 -21.29 4.45
C SER A 135 -10.49 -21.46 5.21
N HIS A 136 -9.42 -21.71 4.46
CA HIS A 136 -8.08 -21.81 4.98
C HIS A 136 -7.39 -20.44 4.84
N GLY A 137 -6.79 -19.95 5.92
CA GLY A 137 -6.06 -18.69 5.96
C GLY A 137 -6.94 -17.46 6.17
N MET A 138 -6.37 -16.48 6.88
CA MET A 138 -7.04 -15.20 7.21
C MET A 138 -7.27 -14.31 5.98
N ASP A 139 -6.48 -14.50 4.91
CA ASP A 139 -6.54 -13.78 3.64
C ASP A 139 -7.86 -13.99 2.88
N THR A 140 -8.61 -15.03 3.23
CA THR A 140 -9.88 -15.39 2.58
C THR A 140 -11.12 -14.75 3.21
N VAL A 141 -11.01 -14.18 4.42
CA VAL A 141 -12.14 -13.62 5.18
C VAL A 141 -12.78 -12.44 4.44
N ILE A 142 -11.95 -11.49 4.00
CA ILE A 142 -12.41 -10.25 3.36
C ILE A 142 -13.11 -10.52 2.01
N PRO A 143 -12.56 -11.32 1.08
CA PRO A 143 -13.28 -11.71 -0.14
C PRO A 143 -14.66 -12.31 0.12
N LYS A 144 -14.80 -13.11 1.18
CA LYS A 144 -16.07 -13.75 1.51
C LYS A 144 -17.10 -12.77 2.06
N ILE A 145 -16.69 -11.85 2.94
CA ILE A 145 -17.60 -10.77 3.39
C ILE A 145 -17.96 -9.84 2.22
N ASN A 146 -17.07 -9.61 1.26
CA ASN A 146 -17.37 -8.85 0.04
C ASN A 146 -18.46 -9.52 -0.81
N LEU A 147 -18.33 -10.84 -1.03
CA LEU A 147 -19.34 -11.63 -1.72
C LEU A 147 -20.67 -11.62 -0.96
N PHE A 148 -20.62 -11.72 0.36
CA PHE A 148 -21.81 -11.65 1.21
C PHE A 148 -22.56 -10.32 1.09
N ALA A 149 -21.85 -9.20 1.17
CA ALA A 149 -22.45 -7.87 1.01
C ALA A 149 -23.06 -7.69 -0.39
N ALA A 150 -22.45 -8.25 -1.43
CA ALA A 150 -23.01 -8.24 -2.78
C ALA A 150 -24.27 -9.11 -2.91
N ASP A 151 -24.28 -10.27 -2.24
CA ASP A 151 -25.44 -11.14 -2.16
C ASP A 151 -26.62 -10.47 -1.44
N ILE A 152 -26.35 -9.76 -0.33
CA ILE A 152 -27.34 -8.93 0.37
C ILE A 152 -27.88 -7.85 -0.57
N ASN A 153 -27.00 -7.07 -1.21
CA ASN A 153 -27.39 -6.01 -2.12
C ASN A 153 -28.27 -6.54 -3.25
N LYS A 154 -27.93 -7.69 -3.83
CA LYS A 154 -28.70 -8.33 -4.90
C LYS A 154 -30.05 -8.85 -4.41
N LYS A 155 -30.08 -9.61 -3.31
CA LYS A 155 -31.27 -10.33 -2.83
C LYS A 155 -32.26 -9.43 -2.08
N ILE A 156 -31.76 -8.45 -1.33
CA ILE A 156 -32.58 -7.61 -0.44
C ILE A 156 -32.89 -6.26 -1.10
N PHE A 157 -31.89 -5.61 -1.69
CA PHE A 157 -32.00 -4.25 -2.22
C PHE A 157 -32.10 -4.18 -3.75
N GLY A 158 -32.01 -5.32 -4.45
CA GLY A 158 -32.03 -5.36 -5.92
C GLY A 158 -30.85 -4.65 -6.60
N ARG A 159 -29.79 -4.33 -5.85
CA ARG A 159 -28.57 -3.67 -6.34
C ARG A 159 -27.55 -4.73 -6.77
N VAL A 160 -27.23 -4.77 -8.06
CA VAL A 160 -26.17 -5.65 -8.56
C VAL A 160 -24.83 -4.94 -8.41
N LEU A 161 -24.06 -5.33 -7.39
CA LEU A 161 -22.67 -4.93 -7.26
C LEU A 161 -21.79 -5.87 -8.10
N ARG A 162 -21.00 -5.32 -9.03
CA ARG A 162 -19.95 -6.08 -9.72
C ARG A 162 -18.85 -6.39 -8.73
N VAL A 163 -18.88 -7.60 -8.16
CA VAL A 163 -17.72 -8.18 -7.47
C VAL A 163 -16.96 -8.99 -8.52
N ALA A 164 -15.65 -8.76 -8.64
CA ALA A 164 -14.79 -9.58 -9.48
C ALA A 164 -14.88 -11.03 -8.96
N ARG A 165 -15.72 -11.82 -9.61
CA ARG A 165 -15.90 -13.23 -9.31
C ARG A 165 -14.81 -13.95 -10.06
N GLN A 166 -13.78 -14.40 -9.34
CA GLN A 166 -12.97 -15.50 -9.86
C GLN A 166 -13.85 -16.75 -9.79
N GLU A 167 -14.67 -16.96 -10.82
CA GLU A 167 -15.25 -18.27 -11.08
C GLU A 167 -14.20 -19.12 -11.79
N PRO A 168 -14.02 -20.39 -11.40
CA PRO A 168 -13.32 -21.36 -12.23
C PRO A 168 -14.11 -21.50 -13.54
N GLN A 169 -13.51 -21.13 -14.67
CA GLN A 169 -14.09 -21.37 -15.99
C GLN A 169 -14.14 -22.88 -16.25
N PRO A 170 -15.31 -23.47 -16.57
CA PRO A 170 -15.40 -24.84 -17.05
C PRO A 170 -14.81 -24.92 -18.46
N TYR A 171 -13.83 -25.79 -18.68
CA TYR A 171 -13.32 -26.10 -20.00
C TYR A 171 -14.41 -26.73 -20.87
N SER A 172 -15.01 -25.97 -21.79
CA SER A 172 -15.72 -26.53 -22.93
C SER A 172 -14.69 -27.06 -23.93
N GLN A 173 -14.64 -28.39 -24.08
CA GLN A 173 -13.85 -29.04 -25.12
C GLN A 173 -14.48 -28.76 -26.49
N GLN A 174 -13.74 -28.08 -27.36
CA GLN A 174 -14.04 -28.08 -28.80
C GLN A 174 -12.71 -28.14 -29.58
N PRO A 175 -12.67 -28.85 -30.74
CA PRO A 175 -11.47 -29.53 -31.20
C PRO A 175 -10.36 -28.61 -31.69
N ALA A 176 -9.13 -29.06 -31.45
CA ALA A 176 -7.90 -28.41 -31.90
C ALA A 176 -7.92 -28.11 -33.40
N SER A 177 -7.71 -26.84 -33.74
CA SER A 177 -7.18 -26.43 -35.04
C SER A 177 -5.74 -25.95 -34.86
N PRO A 178 -4.83 -26.22 -35.81
CA PRO A 178 -3.40 -26.14 -35.58
C PRO A 178 -2.86 -24.75 -35.90
N GLY A 179 -1.99 -24.24 -35.01
CA GLY A 179 -0.90 -23.36 -35.42
C GLY A 179 -1.02 -21.90 -35.04
N ILE A 180 0.11 -21.40 -34.53
CA ILE A 180 0.53 -20.00 -34.43
C ILE A 180 -0.09 -19.24 -33.25
N TYR A 181 0.41 -19.50 -32.04
CA TYR A 181 0.82 -18.54 -30.99
C TYR A 181 1.38 -19.38 -29.83
N ALA A 182 2.67 -19.72 -29.89
CA ALA A 182 3.37 -20.32 -28.76
C ALA A 182 3.84 -19.20 -27.83
N HIS A 183 3.44 -19.30 -26.56
CA HIS A 183 3.96 -18.46 -25.47
C HIS A 183 5.49 -18.69 -25.30
N PRO A 184 6.29 -17.65 -24.96
CA PRO A 184 7.76 -17.75 -24.84
C PRO A 184 8.24 -18.75 -23.77
N GLU A 185 7.35 -19.19 -22.89
CA GLU A 185 7.69 -20.04 -21.75
C GLU A 185 7.94 -21.51 -22.13
N LYS A 186 7.57 -21.94 -23.36
CA LYS A 186 7.89 -23.29 -23.87
C LYS A 186 9.16 -23.37 -24.71
N LEU A 187 9.85 -22.26 -24.96
CA LEU A 187 11.15 -22.24 -25.65
C LEU A 187 12.34 -22.28 -24.67
N LEU A 188 12.09 -22.23 -23.36
CA LEU A 188 13.12 -22.30 -22.31
C LEU A 188 13.15 -23.66 -21.58
N GLY A 189 12.54 -24.69 -22.16
CA GLY A 189 12.45 -26.05 -21.59
C GLY A 189 13.42 -27.07 -22.19
N GLU A 190 14.19 -26.71 -23.21
CA GLU A 190 15.15 -27.61 -23.85
C GLU A 190 16.51 -26.93 -23.95
N LEU A 191 17.25 -26.92 -22.84
CA LEU A 191 18.71 -26.86 -22.80
C LEU A 191 19.16 -27.20 -21.36
N GLY A 192 19.65 -28.43 -21.18
CA GLY A 192 20.41 -28.84 -19.98
C GLY A 192 19.71 -29.85 -19.07
N ALA A 193 19.92 -31.13 -19.38
CA ALA A 193 19.64 -32.24 -18.46
C ALA A 193 20.47 -32.11 -17.17
N GLY A 194 19.82 -32.24 -16.01
CA GLY A 194 20.46 -32.30 -14.70
C GLY A 194 19.48 -32.72 -13.61
N THR A 195 19.45 -34.03 -13.33
CA THR A 195 18.98 -34.72 -12.10
C THR A 195 17.78 -34.12 -11.35
N SER A 196 16.59 -34.70 -11.57
CA SER A 196 15.47 -34.58 -10.64
C SER A 196 15.80 -35.35 -9.35
N ASP A 197 16.25 -34.63 -8.33
CA ASP A 197 16.50 -35.19 -7.00
C ASP A 197 15.16 -35.60 -6.35
N THR A 198 14.92 -36.91 -6.25
CA THR A 198 13.83 -37.47 -5.43
C THR A 198 14.13 -37.29 -3.94
N SER A 199 13.11 -37.17 -3.09
CA SER A 199 13.34 -36.99 -1.65
C SER A 199 13.98 -38.22 -1.00
N ASP A 200 15.00 -38.01 -0.16
CA ASP A 200 15.58 -39.06 0.71
C ASP A 200 14.56 -39.71 1.67
N LEU A 201 13.38 -39.09 1.85
CA LEU A 201 12.30 -39.60 2.68
C LEU A 201 11.39 -40.58 1.93
N ASN A 202 11.17 -40.36 0.63
CA ASN A 202 10.31 -41.20 -0.21
C ASN A 202 10.55 -40.90 -1.71
N PRO A 203 10.77 -41.92 -2.56
CA PRO A 203 10.97 -41.74 -4.00
C PRO A 203 9.74 -41.16 -4.76
N ASP A 204 8.53 -41.23 -4.20
CA ASP A 204 7.32 -40.61 -4.78
C ASP A 204 7.21 -39.10 -4.46
N PHE A 205 8.06 -38.57 -3.59
CA PHE A 205 8.06 -37.14 -3.26
C PHE A 205 8.92 -36.37 -4.25
N ILE A 206 8.26 -35.55 -5.05
CA ILE A 206 8.92 -34.55 -5.88
C ILE A 206 9.44 -33.46 -4.96
N VAL A 207 10.76 -33.37 -4.83
CA VAL A 207 11.40 -32.23 -4.18
C VAL A 207 11.17 -31.01 -5.07
N ALA A 208 10.34 -30.08 -4.62
CA ALA A 208 10.31 -28.75 -5.24
C ALA A 208 11.74 -28.23 -5.21
N SER A 209 12.31 -27.95 -6.38
CA SER A 209 13.70 -27.55 -6.58
C SER A 209 14.16 -26.60 -5.46
N GLY A 210 15.08 -27.07 -4.61
CA GLY A 210 15.54 -26.31 -3.44
C GLY A 210 15.33 -26.96 -2.07
N GLY A 211 14.96 -28.24 -2.00
CA GLY A 211 15.03 -29.04 -0.78
C GLY A 211 16.44 -28.99 -0.18
N ARG A 212 16.62 -28.19 0.88
CA ARG A 212 17.81 -28.12 1.74
C ARG A 212 19.08 -27.47 1.16
N LYS A 213 19.00 -26.57 0.18
CA LYS A 213 20.04 -25.52 0.05
C LYS A 213 19.67 -24.35 0.96
N THR A 214 20.58 -24.03 1.88
CA THR A 214 20.55 -22.90 2.81
C THR A 214 19.92 -21.66 2.18
N THR A 215 19.09 -20.92 2.94
CA THR A 215 18.41 -19.70 2.46
C THR A 215 19.37 -18.84 1.62
N GLY A 216 19.13 -18.71 0.31
CA GLY A 216 19.90 -17.86 -0.60
C GLY A 216 19.72 -16.37 -0.36
N PHE A 217 19.57 -15.98 0.91
CA PHE A 217 19.52 -14.60 1.37
C PHE A 217 20.01 -14.56 2.82
N TRP A 218 20.69 -13.48 3.20
CA TRP A 218 21.07 -13.19 4.57
C TRP A 218 19.91 -12.52 5.33
N LYS A 219 19.73 -12.83 6.61
CA LYS A 219 18.74 -12.19 7.47
C LYS A 219 19.34 -11.78 8.80
N SER A 220 19.10 -10.52 9.19
CA SER A 220 19.37 -10.04 10.54
C SER A 220 18.50 -10.72 11.61
N ARG A 221 18.86 -10.53 12.87
CA ARG A 221 17.95 -10.78 13.99
C ARG A 221 16.67 -9.95 13.83
N ASN A 222 15.56 -10.43 14.38
CA ASN A 222 14.36 -9.59 14.43
C ASN A 222 14.59 -8.42 15.39
N PHE A 223 14.18 -7.23 14.97
CA PHE A 223 14.14 -6.03 15.77
C PHE A 223 12.73 -5.80 16.32
N PRO A 224 12.56 -5.50 17.62
CA PRO A 224 11.27 -5.15 18.21
C PRO A 224 10.92 -3.67 17.94
N LEU A 225 10.94 -3.27 16.68
CA LEU A 225 10.67 -1.91 16.20
C LEU A 225 10.13 -1.95 14.76
N TYR A 226 9.42 -0.88 14.38
CA TYR A 226 8.94 -0.65 13.01
C TYR A 226 9.96 0.19 12.24
N ILE A 227 10.68 -0.44 11.31
CA ILE A 227 11.61 0.27 10.41
C ILE A 227 10.79 0.95 9.32
N LYS A 228 11.01 2.26 9.10
CA LYS A 228 10.25 3.07 8.13
C LYS A 228 11.02 3.32 6.84
N ALA A 229 12.32 3.56 6.96
CA ALA A 229 13.21 3.87 5.86
C ALA A 229 14.64 3.43 6.18
N MET A 230 15.44 3.24 5.13
CA MET A 230 16.80 2.69 5.20
C MET A 230 17.64 3.27 4.06
N ALA A 231 18.95 3.42 4.29
CA ALA A 231 19.94 3.78 3.28
C ALA A 231 21.30 3.13 3.61
N LEU A 232 22.18 3.11 2.62
CA LEU A 232 23.57 2.64 2.72
C LEU A 232 24.52 3.80 2.44
N GLY A 233 25.66 3.81 3.14
CA GLY A 233 26.79 4.67 2.82
C GLY A 233 27.88 4.62 3.89
N ASP A 234 29.09 4.98 3.52
CA ASP A 234 30.25 5.12 4.41
C ASP A 234 30.11 6.38 5.26
N VAL A 235 29.46 6.26 6.42
CA VAL A 235 29.12 7.44 7.24
C VAL A 235 30.29 7.87 8.11
N ASP A 236 31.21 6.95 8.46
CA ASP A 236 32.37 7.26 9.31
C ASP A 236 33.69 7.51 8.54
N GLY A 237 33.68 7.33 7.22
CA GLY A 237 34.79 7.65 6.31
C GLY A 237 35.90 6.61 6.30
N ASP A 238 35.61 5.37 6.71
CA ASP A 238 36.60 4.28 6.77
C ASP A 238 36.66 3.41 5.50
N GLY A 239 35.89 3.78 4.47
CA GLY A 239 35.75 3.09 3.20
C GLY A 239 34.77 1.91 3.24
N LYS A 240 34.07 1.68 4.36
CA LYS A 240 33.07 0.62 4.50
C LYS A 240 31.67 1.22 4.60
N GLN A 241 30.70 0.50 4.07
CA GLN A 241 29.31 0.90 4.06
C GLN A 241 28.61 0.56 5.38
N GLU A 242 27.87 1.52 5.90
CA GLU A 242 26.93 1.35 7.00
C GLU A 242 25.50 1.29 6.48
N VAL A 243 24.67 0.52 7.18
CA VAL A 243 23.23 0.63 7.07
C VAL A 243 22.72 1.65 8.09
N VAL A 244 22.15 2.72 7.56
CA VAL A 244 21.37 3.66 8.36
C VAL A 244 19.89 3.35 8.19
N PHE A 245 19.17 3.14 9.28
CA PHE A 245 17.72 2.97 9.23
C PHE A 245 17.02 3.74 10.35
N VAL A 246 15.76 4.09 10.10
CA VAL A 246 14.98 4.93 10.99
C VAL A 246 13.66 4.29 11.39
N THR A 247 13.25 4.57 12.62
CA THR A 247 11.86 4.44 13.09
C THR A 247 11.20 5.82 13.04
N SER A 248 10.02 6.02 13.64
CA SER A 248 9.39 7.35 13.68
C SER A 248 10.26 8.43 14.36
N ASN A 249 11.12 8.07 15.32
CA ASN A 249 11.90 9.06 16.07
C ASN A 249 13.28 8.58 16.51
N ARG A 250 13.78 7.45 16.00
CA ARG A 250 15.13 6.96 16.30
C ARG A 250 15.87 6.64 15.01
N ILE A 251 17.15 6.97 15.00
CA ILE A 251 18.11 6.68 13.94
C ILE A 251 19.05 5.59 14.46
N PHE A 252 19.35 4.62 13.61
CA PHE A 252 20.23 3.50 13.89
C PHE A 252 21.30 3.43 12.81
N VAL A 253 22.56 3.29 13.22
CA VAL A 253 23.69 3.02 12.33
C VAL A 253 24.25 1.66 12.68
N TYR A 254 24.28 0.77 11.71
CA TYR A 254 24.79 -0.59 11.85
C TYR A 254 25.79 -0.89 10.74
N ARG A 255 26.75 -1.76 11.03
CA ARG A 255 27.68 -2.31 10.05
C ARG A 255 27.55 -3.83 10.03
N ASN A 256 27.61 -4.43 8.85
CA ASN A 256 27.76 -5.87 8.74
C ASN A 256 29.26 -6.21 8.81
N VAL A 257 29.64 -6.99 9.83
CA VAL A 257 31.03 -7.43 10.04
C VAL A 257 31.01 -8.94 10.16
N ASN A 258 31.59 -9.64 9.18
CA ASN A 258 31.64 -11.11 9.15
C ASN A 258 30.24 -11.75 9.34
N ARG A 259 29.26 -11.27 8.57
CA ARG A 259 27.83 -11.67 8.62
C ARG A 259 27.12 -11.32 9.94
N ARG A 260 27.75 -10.59 10.86
CA ARG A 260 27.15 -10.08 12.09
C ARG A 260 26.75 -8.64 11.90
N PHE A 261 25.46 -8.35 12.08
CA PHE A 261 24.94 -7.00 12.01
C PHE A 261 25.07 -6.30 13.37
N VAL A 262 26.12 -5.48 13.48
CA VAL A 262 26.57 -4.83 14.71
C VAL A 262 26.08 -3.40 14.74
N LYS A 263 25.50 -2.98 15.87
CA LYS A 263 25.07 -1.61 16.10
C LYS A 263 26.29 -0.74 16.40
N LEU A 264 26.54 0.28 15.58
CA LEU A 264 27.57 1.28 15.84
C LEU A 264 27.00 2.45 16.63
N LYS A 265 25.84 2.97 16.20
CA LYS A 265 25.22 4.14 16.82
C LYS A 265 23.71 4.04 16.87
N GLU A 266 23.15 4.76 17.84
CA GLU A 266 21.73 4.99 17.96
C GLU A 266 21.48 6.39 18.51
N ILE A 267 20.56 7.12 17.89
CA ILE A 267 20.16 8.45 18.33
C ILE A 267 18.66 8.50 18.48
N ALA A 268 18.22 8.98 19.64
CA ALA A 268 16.82 9.27 19.91
C ALA A 268 16.51 10.73 19.56
N GLY A 269 15.47 10.91 18.76
CA GLY A 269 14.81 12.19 18.52
C GLY A 269 13.68 12.45 19.52
N LYS A 270 12.97 13.56 19.33
CA LYS A 270 11.85 13.96 20.18
C LYS A 270 10.67 13.02 19.99
N SER A 271 9.78 12.92 20.99
CA SER A 271 8.53 12.16 20.87
C SER A 271 7.58 12.71 19.80
N THR A 272 7.71 13.99 19.44
CA THR A 272 6.90 14.63 18.40
C THR A 272 7.44 14.39 16.99
N TYR A 273 8.64 13.83 16.84
CA TYR A 273 9.25 13.57 15.54
C TYR A 273 8.57 12.41 14.82
N ASN A 274 8.54 12.53 13.50
CA ASN A 274 8.06 11.51 12.58
C ASN A 274 9.00 11.50 11.36
N PHE A 275 10.09 10.75 11.46
CA PHE A 275 11.03 10.53 10.38
C PHE A 275 10.32 9.80 9.23
N LEU A 276 10.33 10.41 8.05
CA LEU A 276 9.64 9.90 6.85
C LEU A 276 10.59 9.09 5.96
N SER A 277 11.79 9.62 5.73
CA SER A 277 12.85 8.99 4.95
C SER A 277 14.22 9.25 5.58
N VAL A 278 15.18 8.41 5.21
CA VAL A 278 16.61 8.63 5.43
C VAL A 278 17.34 8.33 4.12
N ASP A 279 18.18 9.25 3.70
CA ASP A 279 19.07 9.12 2.55
C ASP A 279 20.50 9.35 3.03
N VAL A 280 21.48 8.69 2.41
CA VAL A 280 22.90 8.75 2.82
C VAL A 280 23.75 8.95 1.58
N ALA A 281 24.60 9.97 1.61
CA ALA A 281 25.57 10.28 0.55
C ALA A 281 26.57 11.34 1.02
N ASP A 282 27.79 11.29 0.49
CA ASP A 282 28.78 12.37 0.62
C ASP A 282 28.43 13.44 -0.43
N ILE A 283 27.69 14.47 -0.03
CA ILE A 283 27.26 15.57 -0.91
C ILE A 283 28.16 16.79 -0.73
N ASN A 284 28.80 16.93 0.44
CA ASN A 284 29.74 18.02 0.69
C ASN A 284 31.19 17.69 0.27
N ASP A 285 31.44 16.47 -0.23
CA ASP A 285 32.70 15.97 -0.79
C ASP A 285 33.84 15.98 0.23
N ASN A 286 33.54 15.62 1.49
CA ASN A 286 34.53 15.56 2.58
C ASN A 286 35.06 14.15 2.87
N GLY A 287 34.61 13.14 2.13
CA GLY A 287 35.00 11.74 2.27
C GLY A 287 34.18 10.97 3.31
N LYS A 288 33.16 11.57 3.93
CA LYS A 288 32.22 10.92 4.84
C LYS A 288 30.80 11.16 4.34
N ALA A 289 30.00 10.11 4.22
CA ALA A 289 28.62 10.26 3.81
C ALA A 289 27.78 10.94 4.89
N GLU A 290 27.07 12.00 4.52
CA GLU A 290 26.08 12.64 5.39
C GLU A 290 24.78 11.84 5.44
N ILE A 291 24.07 11.95 6.56
CA ILE A 291 22.77 11.33 6.78
C ILE A 291 21.68 12.40 6.71
N PHE A 292 20.91 12.37 5.62
CA PHE A 292 19.78 13.27 5.36
C PHE A 292 18.50 12.70 5.95
N ILE A 293 17.96 13.35 6.99
CA ILE A 293 16.72 12.92 7.64
C ILE A 293 15.59 13.86 7.25
N THR A 294 14.60 13.31 6.54
CA THR A 294 13.32 14.00 6.36
C THR A 294 12.46 13.79 7.60
N ASN A 295 12.11 14.86 8.30
CA ASN A 295 11.35 14.78 9.55
C ASN A 295 10.17 15.74 9.58
N VAL A 296 9.00 15.24 9.97
CA VAL A 296 7.85 16.09 10.30
C VAL A 296 7.67 16.13 11.81
N ASP A 297 7.67 17.33 12.40
CA ASP A 297 7.29 17.52 13.80
C ASP A 297 5.76 17.53 13.89
N THR A 298 5.20 16.45 14.41
CA THR A 298 3.75 16.22 14.46
C THR A 298 3.02 17.23 15.34
N ARG A 299 3.71 17.83 16.33
CA ARG A 299 3.11 18.85 17.21
C ARG A 299 3.00 20.20 16.51
N ARG A 300 4.03 20.59 15.75
CA ARG A 300 4.05 21.86 15.00
C ARG A 300 3.46 21.73 13.60
N ASN A 301 3.27 20.51 13.12
CA ASN A 301 2.90 20.18 11.75
C ASN A 301 3.84 20.82 10.70
N SER A 302 5.12 20.93 11.05
CA SER A 302 6.18 21.52 10.24
C SER A 302 7.16 20.47 9.73
N LEU A 303 7.76 20.75 8.58
CA LEU A 303 8.90 20.00 8.07
C LEU A 303 10.15 20.53 8.76
N ASP A 304 10.75 19.70 9.61
CA ASP A 304 11.91 20.01 10.43
C ASP A 304 13.01 18.98 10.17
N SER A 305 13.39 18.89 8.90
CA SER A 305 14.45 18.01 8.44
C SER A 305 15.81 18.48 8.94
N PHE A 306 16.78 17.58 8.92
CA PHE A 306 18.13 17.87 9.40
C PHE A 306 19.13 16.91 8.76
N VAL A 307 20.39 17.32 8.72
CA VAL A 307 21.49 16.52 8.20
C VAL A 307 22.48 16.26 9.33
N LEU A 308 22.91 15.00 9.44
CA LEU A 308 23.91 14.56 10.41
C LEU A 308 25.19 14.16 9.68
N GLU A 309 26.33 14.37 10.34
CA GLU A 309 27.63 13.89 9.90
C GLU A 309 28.32 13.15 11.05
N TRP A 310 29.13 12.15 10.73
CA TRP A 310 29.93 11.46 11.75
C TRP A 310 31.16 12.27 12.12
N GLU A 311 31.30 12.52 13.41
CA GLU A 311 32.42 13.24 14.01
C GLU A 311 32.81 12.61 15.35
N ASN A 312 34.07 12.22 15.48
CA ASN A 312 34.65 11.69 16.72
C ASN A 312 33.80 10.59 17.40
N GLY A 313 33.33 9.61 16.62
CA GLY A 313 32.52 8.48 17.12
C GLY A 313 31.06 8.84 17.50
N ASN A 314 30.60 10.02 17.09
CA ASN A 314 29.25 10.52 17.28
C ASN A 314 28.66 11.01 15.96
N LEU A 315 27.34 11.11 15.88
CA LEU A 315 26.71 11.86 14.80
C LEU A 315 26.37 13.25 15.31
N ILE A 316 26.87 14.26 14.61
CA ILE A 316 26.58 15.65 14.90
C ILE A 316 25.67 16.24 13.81
N PRO A 317 24.68 17.05 14.19
CA PRO A 317 23.88 17.76 13.21
C PRO A 317 24.64 18.93 12.60
N ILE A 318 24.82 18.91 11.27
CA ILE A 318 25.43 20.00 10.50
C ILE A 318 24.38 21.00 10.00
N THR A 319 23.13 20.56 9.85
CA THR A 319 21.96 21.44 9.63
C THR A 319 20.78 21.00 10.49
N LYS A 320 19.82 21.89 10.74
CA LYS A 320 18.62 21.63 11.57
C LYS A 320 17.43 22.48 11.15
N ASN A 321 16.23 21.91 11.32
CA ASN A 321 14.95 22.57 11.06
C ASN A 321 14.82 23.05 9.61
N ASP A 322 15.39 22.27 8.69
CA ASP A 322 15.32 22.52 7.27
C ASP A 322 13.92 22.19 6.75
N ALA A 323 13.35 23.11 5.98
CA ALA A 323 12.05 22.94 5.34
C ALA A 323 12.14 22.15 4.01
N TRP A 324 13.02 21.14 3.97
CA TRP A 324 13.30 20.32 2.80
C TRP A 324 12.88 18.87 3.01
N TYR A 325 12.14 18.32 2.04
CA TYR A 325 12.09 16.88 1.83
C TYR A 325 13.35 16.52 1.07
N TYR A 326 14.12 15.57 1.59
CA TYR A 326 15.37 15.14 0.97
C TYR A 326 15.17 13.87 0.16
N ARG A 327 15.92 13.79 -0.94
CA ARG A 327 16.11 12.56 -1.70
C ARG A 327 17.47 12.56 -2.37
N VAL A 328 18.24 11.49 -2.17
CA VAL A 328 19.46 11.25 -2.94
C VAL A 328 19.10 10.40 -4.16
N LEU A 329 19.62 10.79 -5.33
CA LEU A 329 19.60 9.98 -6.54
C LEU A 329 21.03 9.74 -7.01
N GLU A 330 21.29 8.53 -7.48
CA GLU A 330 22.53 8.17 -8.14
C GLU A 330 22.26 8.05 -9.64
N LEU A 331 22.87 8.91 -10.43
CA LEU A 331 22.65 9.01 -11.87
C LEU A 331 23.93 8.59 -12.61
N PRO A 332 23.88 7.63 -13.55
CA PRO A 332 25.08 7.08 -14.21
C PRO A 332 26.04 8.12 -14.80
N MET A 333 25.51 9.22 -15.34
CA MET A 333 26.33 10.29 -15.95
C MET A 333 26.59 11.50 -15.05
N ARG A 334 25.80 11.72 -14.00
CA ARG A 334 25.88 12.91 -13.14
C ARG A 334 26.39 12.61 -11.74
N GLY A 335 26.66 11.34 -11.45
CA GLY A 335 27.02 10.87 -10.12
C GLY A 335 25.87 11.01 -9.14
N VAL A 336 26.22 11.12 -7.86
CA VAL A 336 25.27 11.26 -6.77
C VAL A 336 24.80 12.72 -6.67
N ILE A 337 23.50 12.94 -6.59
CA ILE A 337 22.91 14.27 -6.41
C ILE A 337 21.91 14.27 -5.24
N LEU A 338 21.87 15.40 -4.53
CA LEU A 338 20.85 15.67 -3.52
C LEU A 338 19.73 16.51 -4.12
N LEU A 339 18.50 16.04 -3.97
CA LEU A 339 17.30 16.77 -4.32
C LEU A 339 16.57 17.27 -3.06
N GLY A 340 15.90 18.41 -3.22
CA GLY A 340 15.08 19.06 -2.21
C GLY A 340 13.73 19.50 -2.78
N GLN A 341 12.66 19.26 -2.02
CA GLN A 341 11.34 19.85 -2.28
C GLN A 341 10.81 20.50 -1.00
N ARG A 342 10.19 21.68 -1.12
CA ARG A 342 9.68 22.38 0.06
C ARG A 342 8.27 21.92 0.44
N ARG A 343 7.91 22.07 1.71
CA ARG A 343 6.53 21.94 2.21
C ARG A 343 5.88 23.33 2.32
N GLY A 344 4.59 23.41 2.00
CA GLY A 344 3.77 24.61 2.20
C GLY A 344 3.16 24.66 3.60
N ILE A 345 2.38 25.71 3.87
CA ILE A 345 1.63 25.79 5.14
C ILE A 345 0.43 24.83 5.09
N SER A 346 -0.24 24.76 3.93
CA SER A 346 -1.40 23.89 3.71
C SER A 346 -1.07 22.76 2.73
N GLU A 347 -0.11 22.99 1.83
CA GLU A 347 0.31 22.07 0.77
C GLU A 347 1.36 21.08 1.31
N ALA A 348 1.14 19.79 1.08
CA ALA A 348 2.13 18.77 1.45
C ALA A 348 3.46 18.96 0.73
N PHE A 349 3.42 19.46 -0.51
CA PHE A 349 4.56 19.75 -1.38
C PHE A 349 4.30 21.05 -2.12
N LEU A 350 5.25 21.98 -2.07
CA LEU A 350 5.25 23.14 -2.95
C LEU A 350 5.76 22.74 -4.35
N PRO A 351 5.35 23.48 -5.40
CA PRO A 351 5.88 23.29 -6.73
C PRO A 351 7.41 23.44 -6.77
N GLY A 352 8.05 22.70 -7.67
CA GLY A 352 9.49 22.74 -7.88
C GLY A 352 10.25 21.69 -7.06
N ILE A 353 11.21 21.05 -7.74
CA ILE A 353 12.18 20.15 -7.14
C ILE A 353 13.55 20.71 -7.49
N TYR A 354 14.43 20.80 -6.51
CA TYR A 354 15.69 21.52 -6.64
C TYR A 354 16.86 20.61 -6.37
N LYS A 355 17.92 20.73 -7.16
CA LYS A 355 19.24 20.22 -6.76
C LYS A 355 19.75 21.08 -5.62
N LEU A 356 20.18 20.43 -4.55
CA LEU A 356 20.79 21.07 -3.39
C LEU A 356 22.30 20.84 -3.40
N ALA A 357 23.06 21.83 -2.97
CA ALA A 357 24.51 21.71 -2.78
C ALA A 357 24.92 22.35 -1.45
N TRP A 358 26.04 21.89 -0.89
CA TRP A 358 26.61 22.48 0.31
C TRP A 358 27.27 23.83 -0.02
N GLN A 359 26.67 24.92 0.46
CA GLN A 359 27.17 26.28 0.27
C GLN A 359 26.95 27.08 1.55
N ASN A 360 27.92 27.93 1.92
CA ASN A 360 27.79 28.83 3.06
C ASN A 360 27.43 28.11 4.39
N GLY A 361 27.92 26.87 4.57
CA GLY A 361 27.67 26.08 5.78
C GLY A 361 26.26 25.47 5.89
N LYS A 362 25.51 25.35 4.78
CA LYS A 362 24.20 24.70 4.72
C LYS A 362 23.90 24.17 3.31
N TYR A 363 22.84 23.39 3.17
CA TYR A 363 22.36 22.97 1.84
C TYR A 363 21.43 24.01 1.23
N GLU A 364 21.85 24.58 0.10
CA GLU A 364 21.09 25.59 -0.66
C GLU A 364 20.69 25.07 -2.04
N SER A 365 19.57 25.55 -2.57
CA SER A 365 19.11 25.20 -3.92
C SER A 365 19.99 25.88 -4.96
N VAL A 366 20.60 25.09 -5.85
CA VAL A 366 21.49 25.60 -6.90
C VAL A 366 20.90 25.49 -8.30
N GLU A 367 19.92 24.61 -8.49
CA GLU A 367 19.31 24.35 -9.78
C GLU A 367 17.88 23.85 -9.59
N THR A 368 16.96 24.25 -10.47
CA THR A 368 15.62 23.66 -10.53
C THR A 368 15.64 22.47 -11.48
N LEU A 369 15.25 21.30 -11.00
CA LEU A 369 15.14 20.10 -11.80
C LEU A 369 13.90 20.18 -12.70
N GLN A 370 14.06 19.96 -14.00
CA GLN A 370 12.95 19.89 -14.94
C GLN A 370 12.22 18.55 -14.80
N VAL A 371 11.00 18.61 -14.28
CA VAL A 371 10.11 17.48 -14.09
C VAL A 371 8.66 17.91 -14.35
N PRO A 372 7.74 16.97 -14.65
CA PRO A 372 6.33 17.28 -14.84
C PRO A 372 5.69 17.92 -13.60
N ASP A 373 4.72 18.81 -13.81
CA ASP A 373 3.99 19.46 -12.72
C ASP A 373 3.25 18.43 -11.84
N GLY A 374 3.21 18.71 -10.54
CA GLY A 374 2.48 17.88 -9.56
C GLY A 374 3.21 16.61 -9.12
N ILE A 375 4.35 16.26 -9.73
CA ILE A 375 5.18 15.17 -9.23
C ILE A 375 5.88 15.59 -7.92
N ASN A 376 5.92 14.68 -6.95
CA ASN A 376 6.66 14.90 -5.70
C ASN A 376 8.01 14.17 -5.73
N ILE A 377 8.95 14.65 -4.93
CA ILE A 377 10.34 14.18 -4.86
C ILE A 377 10.51 12.68 -4.59
N TYR A 378 9.52 12.02 -3.97
CA TYR A 378 9.58 10.59 -3.68
C TYR A 378 9.04 9.71 -4.80
N ALA A 379 8.34 10.30 -5.78
CA ALA A 379 7.57 9.56 -6.75
C ALA A 379 8.40 9.07 -7.95
N PHE A 380 9.64 9.51 -8.13
CA PHE A 380 10.40 9.20 -9.35
C PHE A 380 11.89 9.00 -9.13
N THR A 381 12.53 8.47 -10.17
CA THR A 381 13.97 8.58 -10.44
C THR A 381 14.17 9.00 -11.90
N LEU A 382 15.39 9.45 -12.23
CA LEU A 382 15.81 9.76 -13.59
C LEU A 382 16.80 8.68 -14.05
N ALA A 383 16.59 8.12 -15.25
CA ALA A 383 17.48 7.10 -15.78
C ALA A 383 17.31 6.89 -17.29
N ASP A 384 18.31 6.25 -17.91
CA ASP A 384 18.20 5.66 -19.25
C ASP A 384 17.50 4.30 -19.18
N VAL A 385 16.20 4.33 -18.86
CA VAL A 385 15.38 3.12 -18.69
C VAL A 385 15.16 2.35 -20.00
N MET A 386 15.25 3.04 -21.14
CA MET A 386 15.07 2.43 -22.47
C MET A 386 16.38 1.96 -23.10
N ASN A 387 17.52 2.18 -22.43
CA ASN A 387 18.86 1.79 -22.89
C ASN A 387 19.20 2.36 -24.27
N ASN A 388 18.88 3.63 -24.49
CA ASN A 388 19.10 4.35 -25.75
C ASN A 388 19.89 5.66 -25.58
N GLY A 389 20.44 5.89 -24.39
CA GLY A 389 21.16 7.11 -23.99
C GLY A 389 20.26 8.25 -23.52
N GLY A 390 18.93 8.08 -23.55
CA GLY A 390 17.95 9.10 -23.19
C GLY A 390 17.54 9.05 -21.72
N GLU A 391 17.76 10.13 -20.98
CA GLU A 391 17.30 10.23 -19.58
C GLU A 391 15.80 10.56 -19.51
N LEU A 392 15.02 9.60 -18.99
CA LEU A 392 13.58 9.70 -18.76
C LEU A 392 13.27 9.60 -17.26
N LEU A 393 12.04 9.97 -16.89
CA LEU A 393 11.52 9.73 -15.55
C LEU A 393 10.90 8.34 -15.49
N VAL A 394 11.31 7.55 -14.50
CA VAL A 394 10.56 6.37 -14.06
C VAL A 394 9.84 6.74 -12.78
N ALA A 395 8.51 6.72 -12.80
CA ALA A 395 7.69 7.32 -11.75
C ALA A 395 6.53 6.42 -11.30
N PHE A 396 6.14 6.57 -10.04
CA PHE A 396 4.89 6.06 -9.52
C PHE A 396 3.76 7.07 -9.71
N THR A 397 2.62 6.59 -10.19
CA THR A 397 1.34 7.29 -10.07
C THR A 397 0.84 7.26 -8.62
N GLN A 398 -0.18 8.05 -8.30
CA GLN A 398 -0.82 8.04 -6.97
C GLN A 398 -1.41 6.66 -6.61
N ASP A 399 -1.82 5.90 -7.62
CA ASP A 399 -2.40 4.56 -7.48
C ASP A 399 -1.36 3.44 -7.64
N ASP A 400 -0.08 3.72 -7.38
CA ASP A 400 0.99 2.72 -7.33
C ASP A 400 1.30 2.03 -8.70
N TYR A 401 0.80 2.56 -9.83
CA TYR A 401 1.28 2.14 -11.16
C TYR A 401 2.63 2.77 -11.49
N LEU A 402 3.47 2.04 -12.22
CA LEU A 402 4.74 2.53 -12.73
C LEU A 402 4.52 3.17 -14.12
N GLU A 403 5.12 4.32 -14.36
CA GLU A 403 5.06 5.03 -15.65
C GLU A 403 6.46 5.49 -16.07
N ILE A 404 6.68 5.55 -17.38
CA ILE A 404 7.86 6.18 -17.98
C ILE A 404 7.40 7.46 -18.66
N LEU A 405 8.00 8.58 -18.26
CA LEU A 405 7.64 9.92 -18.72
C LEU A 405 8.86 10.65 -19.26
N SER A 406 8.66 11.48 -20.27
CA SER A 406 9.63 12.51 -20.63
C SER A 406 9.69 13.59 -19.55
N LYS A 407 10.74 14.41 -19.57
CA LYS A 407 10.87 15.57 -18.67
C LYS A 407 9.76 16.60 -18.83
N SER A 408 9.11 16.64 -20.00
CA SER A 408 7.94 17.50 -20.27
C SER A 408 6.61 16.87 -19.82
N GLY A 409 6.61 15.62 -19.34
CA GLY A 409 5.42 14.91 -18.89
C GLY A 409 4.69 14.10 -19.95
N SER A 410 5.25 13.99 -21.16
CA SER A 410 4.72 13.07 -22.18
C SER A 410 4.92 11.63 -21.71
N LYS A 411 3.87 10.81 -21.84
CA LYS A 411 3.89 9.42 -21.37
C LYS A 411 4.36 8.49 -22.46
N GLU A 412 5.45 7.78 -22.19
CA GLU A 412 5.99 6.74 -23.07
C GLU A 412 5.35 5.38 -22.75
N TRP A 413 5.15 5.08 -21.46
CA TRP A 413 4.62 3.79 -21.03
C TRP A 413 3.95 3.86 -19.65
N LYS A 414 3.03 2.92 -19.38
CA LYS A 414 2.39 2.69 -18.08
C LYS A 414 2.23 1.19 -17.82
N SER A 415 2.46 0.76 -16.59
CA SER A 415 2.23 -0.62 -16.17
C SER A 415 0.75 -0.96 -16.02
N ASP A 416 0.40 -2.21 -16.31
CA ASP A 416 -0.92 -2.77 -15.99
C ASP A 416 -1.03 -3.27 -14.55
N GLU A 417 0.11 -3.56 -13.92
CA GLU A 417 0.18 -4.00 -12.54
C GLU A 417 0.57 -2.86 -11.59
N HIS A 418 0.16 -3.00 -10.32
CA HIS A 418 0.64 -2.15 -9.24
C HIS A 418 2.01 -2.61 -8.73
N TYR A 419 2.90 -1.64 -8.58
CA TYR A 419 4.20 -1.77 -7.94
C TYR A 419 4.27 -0.82 -6.73
N GLY A 420 5.40 -0.73 -6.05
CA GLY A 420 5.55 0.01 -4.81
C GLY A 420 4.58 -0.45 -3.72
N GLY A 421 3.69 0.45 -3.31
CA GLY A 421 2.84 0.31 -2.15
C GLY A 421 3.55 0.69 -0.86
N SER A 422 3.21 1.85 -0.32
CA SER A 422 3.81 2.39 0.87
C SER A 422 2.79 2.61 1.97
N LEU A 423 3.25 2.48 3.21
CA LEU A 423 2.49 2.81 4.42
C LEU A 423 2.91 4.16 5.00
N LYS A 424 3.89 4.83 4.39
CA LYS A 424 4.31 6.19 4.74
C LYS A 424 3.31 7.17 4.12
N TYR A 425 2.82 8.12 4.91
CA TYR A 425 1.89 9.13 4.43
C TYR A 425 2.11 10.47 5.14
N LEU A 426 1.58 11.52 4.53
CA LEU A 426 1.40 12.84 5.09
C LEU A 426 -0.09 13.11 5.25
N ASP A 427 -0.49 13.66 6.40
CA ASP A 427 -1.84 14.18 6.57
C ASP A 427 -1.91 15.63 6.06
N THR A 428 -2.92 15.95 5.25
CA THR A 428 -3.25 17.28 4.75
C THR A 428 -4.56 17.79 5.35
N LYS A 429 -4.89 19.07 5.14
CA LYS A 429 -6.18 19.62 5.57
C LYS A 429 -7.30 18.96 4.76
N SER A 430 -8.43 18.70 5.43
CA SER A 430 -9.66 18.20 4.82
C SER A 430 -10.48 19.35 4.21
N GLU A 431 -11.45 19.02 3.35
CA GLU A 431 -12.40 20.01 2.85
C GLU A 431 -13.24 20.61 4.00
N PRO A 432 -13.72 21.86 3.88
CA PRO A 432 -14.57 22.47 4.90
C PRO A 432 -15.83 21.62 5.16
N GLY A 433 -15.97 21.13 6.39
CA GLY A 433 -17.09 20.25 6.80
C GLY A 433 -16.69 18.78 7.01
N ASP A 434 -15.48 18.38 6.58
CA ASP A 434 -14.96 17.05 6.80
C ASP A 434 -14.08 16.99 8.06
N SER A 435 -14.42 16.08 8.98
CA SER A 435 -13.74 15.95 10.28
C SER A 435 -12.38 15.26 10.17
N GLU A 436 -12.09 14.62 9.03
CA GLU A 436 -10.95 13.72 8.86
C GLU A 436 -9.93 14.23 7.84
N LYS A 437 -8.64 14.32 8.23
CA LYS A 437 -7.53 14.71 7.34
C LYS A 437 -7.38 13.76 6.14
N GLU A 438 -7.14 14.32 4.96
CA GLU A 438 -6.75 13.58 3.76
C GLU A 438 -5.32 13.04 3.90
N ARG A 439 -5.03 11.88 3.28
CA ARG A 439 -3.73 11.20 3.35
C ARG A 439 -3.08 11.13 1.98
N ILE A 440 -1.88 11.68 1.88
CA ILE A 440 -1.01 11.51 0.71
C ILE A 440 0.03 10.44 1.05
N PHE A 441 -0.09 9.27 0.43
CA PHE A 441 0.89 8.20 0.57
C PHE A 441 2.16 8.54 -0.22
N LEU A 442 3.32 8.39 0.43
CA LEU A 442 4.62 8.64 -0.18
C LEU A 442 5.09 7.38 -0.91
N PRO A 443 5.37 7.43 -2.22
CA PRO A 443 5.77 6.25 -2.99
C PRO A 443 7.05 5.58 -2.49
N GLN A 444 7.25 4.33 -2.92
CA GLN A 444 8.48 3.58 -2.63
C GLN A 444 9.63 4.06 -3.52
N ARG A 445 10.87 3.70 -3.15
CA ARG A 445 12.03 3.96 -4.01
C ARG A 445 11.98 3.12 -5.29
N ILE A 446 12.45 3.72 -6.38
CA ILE A 446 12.73 3.07 -7.66
C ILE A 446 14.25 3.13 -7.84
N PHE A 447 14.87 1.99 -8.13
CA PHE A 447 16.25 1.93 -8.58
C PHE A 447 16.26 1.57 -10.06
N VAL A 448 17.12 2.22 -10.83
CA VAL A 448 17.37 1.88 -12.23
C VAL A 448 18.87 1.72 -12.39
N LYS A 449 19.32 0.49 -12.55
CA LYS A 449 20.74 0.12 -12.56
C LYS A 449 20.93 -1.15 -13.38
N ASP A 450 22.06 -1.23 -14.06
CA ASP A 450 22.58 -2.46 -14.66
C ASP A 450 23.14 -3.36 -13.55
N LEU A 451 22.33 -4.32 -13.10
CA LEU A 451 22.69 -5.22 -11.99
C LEU A 451 23.49 -6.43 -12.45
N ASP A 452 23.28 -6.92 -13.67
CA ASP A 452 23.99 -8.08 -14.22
C ASP A 452 25.20 -7.72 -15.10
N ARG A 453 25.47 -6.41 -15.24
CA ARG A 453 26.61 -5.84 -15.97
C ARG A 453 26.60 -6.19 -17.47
N ASP A 454 25.41 -6.35 -18.06
CA ASP A 454 25.25 -6.58 -19.49
C ASP A 454 25.24 -5.29 -20.33
N GLY A 455 25.29 -4.14 -19.68
CA GLY A 455 25.24 -2.80 -20.28
C GLY A 455 23.83 -2.22 -20.41
N LYS A 456 22.80 -2.90 -19.90
CA LYS A 456 21.41 -2.43 -19.87
C LYS A 456 20.95 -2.24 -18.44
N ASN A 457 20.09 -1.26 -18.25
CA ASN A 457 19.51 -0.97 -16.94
C ASN A 457 18.25 -1.81 -16.71
N GLU A 458 18.14 -2.37 -15.50
CA GLU A 458 16.91 -2.91 -14.95
C GLU A 458 16.23 -1.89 -14.04
N VAL A 459 14.90 -1.94 -13.97
CA VAL A 459 14.08 -1.19 -13.02
C VAL A 459 13.73 -2.09 -11.83
N ILE A 460 14.24 -1.74 -10.66
CA ILE A 460 14.05 -2.50 -9.42
C ILE A 460 13.06 -1.78 -8.52
N VAL A 461 11.96 -2.46 -8.22
CA VAL A 461 10.84 -1.93 -7.45
C VAL A 461 10.35 -2.94 -6.41
N ILE A 462 9.83 -2.41 -5.30
CA ILE A 462 9.08 -3.22 -4.34
C ILE A 462 7.71 -3.53 -4.95
N LYS A 463 7.14 -4.71 -4.73
CA LYS A 463 5.72 -5.00 -4.97
C LYS A 463 5.09 -5.48 -3.67
N ASN A 464 4.51 -4.56 -2.91
CA ASN A 464 3.75 -4.90 -1.71
C ASN A 464 2.34 -5.36 -2.09
N HIS A 465 1.95 -6.56 -1.67
CA HIS A 465 0.67 -7.17 -2.00
C HIS A 465 -0.40 -6.75 -1.00
N ALA A 466 -1.39 -6.01 -1.50
CA ALA A 466 -2.52 -5.52 -0.70
C ALA A 466 -3.65 -6.54 -0.72
N ALA A 467 -4.20 -6.88 0.44
CA ALA A 467 -5.40 -7.73 0.56
C ALA A 467 -6.71 -6.94 0.27
N ALA A 468 -6.72 -6.17 -0.83
CA ALA A 468 -7.75 -5.20 -1.26
C ALA A 468 -7.65 -3.75 -0.69
N SER A 469 -6.57 -3.39 0.00
CA SER A 469 -6.44 -2.07 0.66
C SER A 469 -6.22 -0.88 -0.29
N ARG A 470 -5.76 -1.08 -1.53
CA ARG A 470 -5.47 0.03 -2.47
C ARG A 470 -6.74 0.75 -2.95
N LEU A 471 -7.92 0.17 -2.75
CA LEU A 471 -9.21 0.78 -3.10
C LEU A 471 -9.67 1.84 -2.09
N PHE A 472 -9.08 1.91 -0.90
CA PHE A 472 -9.46 2.85 0.14
C PHE A 472 -8.47 4.01 0.21
N LYS A 473 -8.97 5.24 0.07
CA LYS A 473 -8.13 6.46 0.05
C LYS A 473 -7.25 6.63 1.28
N ARG A 474 -7.63 6.09 2.46
CA ARG A 474 -6.95 6.35 3.75
C ARG A 474 -6.32 5.13 4.42
N PHE A 475 -6.65 3.91 3.99
CA PHE A 475 -6.17 2.68 4.65
C PHE A 475 -5.42 1.78 3.68
N ARG A 476 -4.12 1.60 3.93
CA ARG A 476 -3.27 0.64 3.21
C ARG A 476 -2.77 -0.42 4.19
N GLN A 477 -2.84 -1.69 3.79
CA GLN A 477 -2.31 -2.83 4.53
C GLN A 477 -1.73 -3.84 3.55
N TYR A 478 -0.53 -4.31 3.87
CA TYR A 478 0.21 -5.28 3.07
C TYR A 478 0.59 -6.47 3.94
N THR A 479 0.29 -7.68 3.46
CA THR A 479 0.54 -8.94 4.19
C THR A 479 1.76 -9.69 3.65
N SER A 480 2.17 -9.36 2.44
CA SER A 480 3.32 -9.96 1.76
C SER A 480 3.90 -9.00 0.73
N SER A 481 5.13 -9.30 0.30
CA SER A 481 5.88 -8.48 -0.63
C SER A 481 6.73 -9.33 -1.55
N GLU A 482 7.09 -8.77 -2.70
CA GLU A 482 8.17 -9.24 -3.56
C GLU A 482 9.05 -8.04 -3.91
N ILE A 483 10.30 -8.29 -4.29
CA ILE A 483 11.14 -7.30 -4.96
C ILE A 483 11.29 -7.77 -6.39
N VAL A 484 11.03 -6.86 -7.32
CA VAL A 484 10.85 -7.16 -8.74
C VAL A 484 11.86 -6.36 -9.54
N SER A 485 12.53 -7.05 -10.46
CA SER A 485 13.31 -6.43 -11.53
C SER A 485 12.51 -6.50 -12.84
N LEU A 486 12.42 -5.36 -13.50
CA LEU A 486 11.80 -5.21 -14.81
C LEU A 486 12.84 -4.75 -15.82
N ALA A 487 12.77 -5.24 -17.04
CA ALA A 487 13.66 -4.83 -18.13
C ALA A 487 12.84 -4.27 -19.30
N TRP A 488 13.37 -3.27 -19.99
CA TRP A 488 12.76 -2.74 -21.20
C TRP A 488 12.97 -3.68 -22.38
N ASP A 489 11.89 -4.16 -23.00
CA ASP A 489 11.93 -5.13 -24.11
C ASP A 489 11.70 -4.51 -25.50
N GLY A 490 11.54 -3.18 -25.56
CA GLY A 490 11.21 -2.43 -26.78
C GLY A 490 9.74 -2.01 -26.87
N LEU A 491 8.84 -2.68 -26.16
CA LEU A 491 7.41 -2.34 -26.08
C LEU A 491 7.03 -1.80 -24.69
N GLY A 492 7.65 -2.33 -23.64
CA GLY A 492 7.34 -1.98 -22.27
C GLY A 492 8.36 -2.51 -21.27
N LEU A 493 8.11 -2.24 -19.99
CA LEU A 493 8.82 -2.91 -18.91
C LEU A 493 8.21 -4.29 -18.68
N ALA A 494 8.98 -5.34 -19.01
CA ALA A 494 8.62 -6.73 -18.80
C ALA A 494 9.31 -7.28 -17.53
N LEU A 495 8.70 -8.29 -16.89
CA LEU A 495 9.30 -8.96 -15.74
C LEU A 495 10.60 -9.65 -16.15
N ASN A 496 11.73 -9.25 -15.54
CA ASN A 496 13.01 -9.94 -15.68
C ASN A 496 13.11 -11.05 -14.62
N TRP A 497 13.06 -10.66 -13.35
CA TRP A 497 13.02 -11.61 -12.23
C TRP A 497 12.29 -11.02 -11.03
N LYS A 498 11.97 -11.87 -10.06
CA LYS A 498 11.44 -11.43 -8.77
C LYS A 498 11.93 -12.33 -7.63
N THR A 499 12.01 -11.78 -6.43
CA THR A 499 12.27 -12.59 -5.25
C THR A 499 11.11 -13.55 -4.99
N ARG A 500 11.37 -14.62 -4.22
CA ARG A 500 10.28 -15.35 -3.56
C ARG A 500 9.41 -14.41 -2.74
N LYS A 501 8.15 -14.79 -2.54
CA LYS A 501 7.21 -14.05 -1.70
C LYS A 501 7.73 -13.94 -0.27
N ILE A 502 7.84 -12.71 0.20
CA ILE A 502 8.26 -12.35 1.56
C ILE A 502 6.98 -12.16 2.38
N HIS A 503 6.87 -12.81 3.53
CA HIS A 503 5.79 -12.55 4.47
C HIS A 503 6.07 -11.25 5.25
N GLY A 504 5.14 -10.30 5.18
CA GLY A 504 5.28 -8.95 5.75
C GLY A 504 5.27 -7.85 4.69
N TYR A 505 5.47 -6.62 5.13
CA TYR A 505 5.56 -5.41 4.31
C TYR A 505 7.02 -5.00 4.12
N VAL A 506 7.50 -4.80 2.90
CA VAL A 506 8.81 -4.20 2.67
C VAL A 506 8.67 -2.68 2.74
N SER A 507 9.28 -2.07 3.76
CA SER A 507 9.18 -0.63 4.03
C SER A 507 10.10 0.24 3.20
N ASP A 508 11.25 -0.31 2.82
CA ASP A 508 12.29 0.35 2.02
C ASP A 508 13.34 -0.66 1.55
N MET A 509 14.10 -0.31 0.52
CA MET A 509 15.23 -1.08 0.00
C MET A 509 16.44 -0.19 -0.29
N ALA A 510 17.62 -0.80 -0.38
CA ALA A 510 18.84 -0.18 -0.86
C ALA A 510 19.67 -1.19 -1.67
N ILE A 511 20.52 -0.71 -2.56
CA ILE A 511 21.46 -1.52 -3.34
C ILE A 511 22.86 -0.96 -3.11
N GLY A 512 23.79 -1.80 -2.70
CA GLY A 512 25.19 -1.44 -2.43
C GLY A 512 25.93 -2.56 -1.72
N ASP A 513 27.24 -2.37 -1.52
CA ASP A 513 28.13 -3.33 -0.84
C ASP A 513 27.82 -3.39 0.66
N PHE A 514 26.83 -4.19 1.03
CA PHE A 514 26.26 -4.24 2.37
C PHE A 514 27.18 -4.96 3.36
N ASP A 515 27.91 -5.97 2.89
CA ASP A 515 28.80 -6.76 3.73
C ASP A 515 30.29 -6.48 3.56
N ASN A 516 30.63 -5.49 2.72
CA ASN A 516 31.95 -4.94 2.49
C ASN A 516 32.91 -5.96 1.85
N ASP A 517 32.39 -6.75 0.91
CA ASP A 517 33.15 -7.75 0.14
C ASP A 517 33.52 -7.26 -1.28
N GLY A 518 33.09 -6.05 -1.66
CA GLY A 518 33.30 -5.43 -2.97
C GLY A 518 32.24 -5.80 -4.01
N GLN A 519 31.25 -6.60 -3.66
CA GLN A 519 30.09 -6.93 -4.50
C GLN A 519 28.88 -6.10 -4.06
N GLN A 520 27.81 -6.13 -4.86
CA GLN A 520 26.60 -5.39 -4.50
C GLN A 520 25.55 -6.36 -3.99
N GLU A 521 24.85 -5.95 -2.94
CA GLU A 521 23.69 -6.65 -2.42
C GLU A 521 22.46 -5.80 -2.59
N LEU A 522 21.34 -6.47 -2.82
CA LEU A 522 20.02 -5.88 -2.62
C LEU A 522 19.61 -6.13 -1.18
N ILE A 523 19.47 -5.06 -0.40
CA ILE A 523 18.96 -5.14 0.98
C ILE A 523 17.56 -4.55 1.09
N ALA A 524 16.74 -5.15 1.96
CA ALA A 524 15.38 -4.72 2.19
C ALA A 524 15.00 -4.76 3.67
N SER A 525 14.22 -3.76 4.09
CA SER A 525 13.63 -3.70 5.43
C SER A 525 12.24 -4.34 5.39
N VAL A 526 12.07 -5.47 6.10
CA VAL A 526 10.82 -6.24 6.15
C VAL A 526 10.15 -6.04 7.50
N VAL A 527 8.89 -5.60 7.47
CA VAL A 527 8.05 -5.34 8.62
C VAL A 527 7.01 -6.46 8.71
N MET A 528 7.15 -7.31 9.73
CA MET A 528 6.22 -8.40 10.03
C MET A 528 4.99 -7.92 10.79
N SER A 529 5.17 -6.90 11.64
CA SER A 529 4.09 -6.22 12.35
C SER A 529 4.51 -4.78 12.63
N LYS A 530 3.57 -3.83 12.50
CA LYS A 530 3.82 -2.43 12.85
C LYS A 530 3.87 -2.20 14.36
N GLY A 531 3.18 -3.02 15.13
CA GLY A 531 2.90 -2.76 16.54
C GLY A 531 1.93 -1.59 16.67
N GLU A 532 0.63 -1.89 16.72
CA GLU A 532 -0.44 -0.88 16.60
C GLU A 532 -0.95 -0.35 17.96
N SER A 533 -0.28 -0.72 19.06
CA SER A 533 -0.66 -0.32 20.41
C SER A 533 0.57 -0.12 21.29
N PHE A 534 0.42 0.65 22.38
CA PHE A 534 1.47 0.94 23.38
C PHE A 534 2.19 -0.32 23.90
N PHE A 535 1.49 -1.47 23.93
CA PHE A 535 2.02 -2.75 24.40
C PHE A 535 2.61 -3.63 23.29
N GLN A 536 2.25 -3.40 22.03
CA GLN A 536 2.76 -4.17 20.89
C GLN A 536 3.85 -3.38 20.19
N LYS A 537 5.10 -3.77 20.41
CA LYS A 537 6.23 -3.23 19.64
C LYS A 537 6.16 -3.75 18.20
N GLY A 538 6.56 -2.92 17.24
CA GLY A 538 6.76 -3.38 15.87
C GLY A 538 7.74 -4.54 15.80
N LYS A 539 7.71 -5.30 14.72
CA LYS A 539 8.63 -6.40 14.46
C LYS A 539 9.14 -6.29 13.04
N SER A 540 10.43 -6.00 12.91
CA SER A 540 11.09 -5.86 11.60
C SER A 540 12.35 -6.70 11.52
N ALA A 541 12.84 -6.94 10.32
CA ALA A 541 14.16 -7.51 10.04
C ALA A 541 14.70 -6.88 8.76
N ILE A 542 16.02 -6.80 8.64
CA ILE A 542 16.72 -6.53 7.38
C ILE A 542 17.11 -7.87 6.75
N ILE A 543 16.87 -7.99 5.44
CA ILE A 543 17.31 -9.08 4.59
C ILE A 543 18.28 -8.55 3.52
N GLY A 544 19.18 -9.40 3.04
CA GLY A 544 20.11 -9.10 1.95
C GLY A 544 20.20 -10.25 0.97
N TYR A 545 20.30 -9.91 -0.32
CA TYR A 545 20.48 -10.84 -1.43
C TYR A 545 21.75 -10.44 -2.19
N ASP A 546 22.66 -11.38 -2.34
CA ASP A 546 23.88 -11.17 -3.11
C ASP A 546 23.50 -11.01 -4.59
N LEU A 547 24.01 -9.97 -5.26
CA LEU A 547 23.77 -9.73 -6.69
C LEU A 547 24.95 -10.21 -7.55
N THR A 548 25.69 -11.21 -7.06
CA THR A 548 26.84 -11.75 -7.80
C THR A 548 26.39 -12.33 -9.13
N THR A 549 26.95 -11.84 -10.22
CA THR A 549 26.88 -12.56 -11.49
C THR A 549 27.68 -13.83 -11.34
N SER A 550 27.02 -14.99 -11.45
CA SER A 550 27.75 -16.23 -11.65
C SER A 550 28.57 -16.06 -12.93
N LYS A 551 29.90 -15.88 -12.79
CA LYS A 551 30.81 -15.99 -13.93
C LYS A 551 30.54 -17.36 -14.57
N GLN A 552 30.03 -17.34 -15.80
CA GLN A 552 30.10 -18.51 -16.68
C GLN A 552 31.54 -18.73 -17.09
#